data_AF-A0AAJ1TM06-F1
#
_entry.id   AF-A0AAJ1TM06-F1
#
_cell.length_a   1.000
_cell.length_b   1.000
_cell.length_c   1.000
_cell.angle_alpha   90.00
_cell.angle_beta   90.00
_cell.angle_gamma   90.00
#
_symmetry.space_group_name_H-M   'P 1'
#
loop_
_entity.id
_entity.type
_entity.pdbx_description
1 polymer ?
#
loop_
_entity_poly.entity_id
_entity_poly.type
_entity_poly.pdbx_seq_one_letter_code
_entity_poly.pdbx_strand_id
1 'polypeptide(L)'
;MRTDPFYDTWLFLSGQHGDQMALGVWRWLVVALFIGLILTSILIAAREWVADPLQRNGRDLTMWFLRCLVGGMWFQNMLWKLPFLSTENGLFYWTGEEVKNAAFQWHRDLVQHVLLPLPNFYVLDVLVFLTELAFAVSLILGLGVRVIGVIGVLFVAQLWLGLYLHPMEWPWTYVFLAGLMGLFSVFGAGRSLGLDGDLRRRYPPDMTNGAIGAFVRLAT
;
A
#
# COMPACT_ATOMS: atom_id res chain seq x y z
N MET A 1 22.14 2.13 -6.27
CA MET A 1 21.94 1.21 -7.42
C MET A 1 21.41 -0.10 -6.87
N ARG A 2 20.45 -0.73 -7.55
CA ARG A 2 20.01 -2.08 -7.20
C ARG A 2 21.14 -3.05 -7.49
N THR A 3 21.46 -3.93 -6.55
CA THR A 3 22.59 -4.88 -6.70
C THR A 3 22.04 -6.25 -7.05
N ASP A 4 21.28 -6.82 -6.13
CA ASP A 4 20.55 -8.07 -6.30
C ASP A 4 19.39 -8.10 -5.30
N PRO A 5 18.31 -8.85 -5.58
CA PRO A 5 17.10 -8.78 -4.78
C PRO A 5 17.28 -9.26 -3.33
N PHE A 6 18.23 -10.17 -3.06
CA PHE A 6 18.46 -10.68 -1.70
C PHE A 6 19.26 -9.68 -0.87
N TYR A 7 20.32 -9.13 -1.44
CA TYR A 7 21.11 -8.10 -0.79
C TYR A 7 20.31 -6.82 -0.58
N ASP A 8 19.56 -6.36 -1.58
CA ASP A 8 18.73 -5.16 -1.46
C ASP A 8 17.63 -5.35 -0.38
N THR A 9 17.05 -6.55 -0.30
CA THR A 9 16.10 -6.91 0.78
C THR A 9 16.80 -6.92 2.15
N TRP A 10 18.00 -7.49 2.23
CA TRP A 10 18.80 -7.48 3.47
C TRP A 10 19.14 -6.06 3.92
N LEU A 11 19.52 -5.18 2.99
CA LEU A 11 19.78 -3.77 3.28
C LEU A 11 18.53 -3.09 3.84
N PHE A 12 17.36 -3.33 3.26
CA PHE A 12 16.10 -2.79 3.77
C PHE A 12 15.77 -3.30 5.19
N LEU A 13 15.93 -4.60 5.43
CA LEU A 13 15.67 -5.21 6.75
C LEU A 13 16.67 -4.77 7.83
N SER A 14 17.89 -4.40 7.44
CA SER A 14 18.95 -3.94 8.34
C SER A 14 19.03 -2.42 8.49
N GLY A 15 18.13 -1.65 7.85
CA GLY A 15 18.12 -0.18 7.93
C GLY A 15 19.23 0.50 7.12
N GLN A 16 19.82 -0.22 6.16
CA GLN A 16 20.96 0.20 5.34
C GLN A 16 20.53 0.62 3.92
N HIS A 17 19.25 0.57 3.58
CA HIS A 17 18.74 1.04 2.29
C HIS A 17 18.87 2.57 2.18
N GLY A 18 19.09 3.10 0.97
CA GLY A 18 19.36 4.53 0.75
C GLY A 18 18.33 5.47 1.40
N ASP A 19 17.05 5.21 1.18
CA ASP A 19 15.96 6.02 1.75
C ASP A 19 15.92 5.96 3.29
N GLN A 20 16.30 4.82 3.88
CA GLN A 20 16.39 4.66 5.33
C GLN A 20 17.61 5.39 5.89
N MET A 21 18.76 5.30 5.21
CA MET A 21 19.98 6.01 5.59
C MET A 21 19.76 7.52 5.67
N ALA A 22 18.96 8.08 4.75
CA ALA A 22 18.60 9.50 4.73
C ALA A 22 17.83 9.96 5.98
N LEU A 23 17.17 9.05 6.71
CA LEU A 23 16.43 9.35 7.94
C LEU A 23 17.32 9.42 9.19
N GLY A 24 18.62 9.10 9.07
CA GLY A 24 19.53 9.06 10.21
C GLY A 24 19.05 8.08 11.28
N VAL A 25 18.94 8.53 12.54
CA VAL A 25 18.53 7.66 13.67
C VAL A 25 17.09 7.15 13.53
N TRP A 26 16.21 7.89 12.85
CA TRP A 26 14.80 7.53 12.67
C TRP A 26 14.59 6.28 11.81
N ARG A 27 15.61 5.86 11.06
CA ARG A 27 15.58 4.61 10.28
C ARG A 27 15.24 3.38 11.13
N TRP A 28 15.68 3.36 12.39
CA TRP A 28 15.43 2.24 13.28
C TRP A 28 13.96 2.15 13.69
N LEU A 29 13.27 3.29 13.78
CA LEU A 29 11.82 3.31 14.00
C LEU A 29 11.09 2.71 12.79
N VAL A 30 11.51 3.05 11.57
CA VAL A 30 10.94 2.50 10.33
C VAL A 30 11.16 0.98 10.25
N VAL A 31 12.39 0.51 10.52
CA VAL A 31 12.70 -0.92 10.55
C VAL A 31 11.89 -1.65 11.63
N ALA A 32 11.85 -1.11 12.85
CA ALA A 32 11.08 -1.70 13.94
C ALA A 32 9.58 -1.76 13.63
N LEU A 33 9.02 -0.72 13.01
CA LEU A 33 7.63 -0.69 12.56
C LEU A 33 7.37 -1.78 11.52
N PHE A 34 8.23 -1.89 10.50
CA PHE A 34 8.08 -2.90 9.46
C PHE A 34 8.13 -4.33 10.03
N ILE A 35 9.15 -4.62 10.84
CA ILE A 35 9.30 -5.93 11.51
C ILE A 35 8.10 -6.20 12.42
N GLY A 36 7.65 -5.19 13.19
CA GLY A 36 6.47 -5.29 14.03
C GLY A 36 5.21 -5.66 13.25
N LEU A 37 4.99 -5.05 12.08
CA LEU A 37 3.86 -5.37 11.20
C LEU A 37 3.93 -6.81 10.68
N ILE A 38 5.10 -7.26 10.24
CA ILE A 38 5.29 -8.63 9.73
C ILE A 38 5.10 -9.67 10.84
N LEU A 39 5.70 -9.47 12.02
CA LEU A 39 5.51 -10.34 13.16
C LEU A 39 4.04 -10.39 13.60
N THR A 40 3.38 -9.23 13.64
CA THR A 40 1.95 -9.16 13.96
C THR A 40 1.10 -9.91 12.93
N SER A 41 1.41 -9.77 11.64
CA SER A 41 0.74 -10.52 10.57
C SER A 41 0.92 -12.03 10.72
N ILE A 42 2.12 -12.50 11.05
CA ILE A 42 2.38 -13.93 11.30
C ILE A 42 1.57 -14.43 12.50
N LEU A 43 1.52 -13.66 13.59
CA LEU A 43 0.73 -14.01 14.78
C LEU A 43 -0.77 -14.07 14.47
N ILE A 44 -1.29 -13.10 13.70
CA ILE A 44 -2.68 -13.11 13.22
C ILE A 44 -2.91 -14.35 12.36
N ALA A 45 -2.06 -14.61 11.37
CA ALA A 45 -2.21 -15.75 10.48
C ALA A 45 -2.19 -17.10 11.24
N ALA A 46 -1.27 -17.26 12.20
CA ALA A 46 -1.22 -18.45 13.04
C ALA A 46 -2.49 -18.60 13.90
N ARG A 47 -3.00 -17.50 14.48
CA ARG A 47 -4.25 -17.50 15.24
C ARG A 47 -5.44 -17.89 14.35
N GLU A 48 -5.57 -17.28 13.18
CA GLU A 48 -6.64 -17.55 12.22
C GLU A 48 -6.59 -19.00 11.72
N TRP A 49 -5.39 -19.51 11.43
CA TRP A 49 -5.15 -20.90 11.05
C TRP A 49 -5.65 -21.87 12.12
N VAL A 50 -5.43 -21.56 13.40
CA VAL A 50 -5.93 -22.39 14.51
C VAL A 50 -7.45 -22.24 14.65
N ALA A 51 -7.97 -21.02 14.62
CA ALA A 51 -9.38 -20.70 14.90
C ALA A 51 -10.36 -21.17 13.82
N ASP A 52 -9.94 -21.19 12.54
CA ASP A 52 -10.81 -21.49 11.41
C ASP A 52 -10.21 -22.59 10.53
N PRO A 53 -10.63 -23.86 10.73
CA PRO A 53 -10.15 -24.99 9.93
C PRO A 53 -10.39 -24.84 8.42
N LEU A 54 -11.38 -24.03 7.99
CA LEU A 54 -11.67 -23.83 6.57
C LEU A 54 -10.56 -23.06 5.85
N GLN A 55 -9.76 -22.27 6.58
CA GLN A 55 -8.64 -21.51 6.03
C GLN A 55 -7.33 -22.31 5.96
N ARG A 56 -7.33 -23.58 6.38
CA ARG A 56 -6.13 -24.44 6.39
C ARG A 56 -5.82 -25.04 5.03
N ASN A 57 -5.71 -24.18 4.01
CA ASN A 57 -5.50 -24.60 2.64
C ASN A 57 -4.48 -23.70 1.93
N GLY A 58 -3.96 -24.19 0.82
CA GLY A 58 -2.93 -23.47 0.06
C GLY A 58 -3.41 -22.14 -0.53
N ARG A 59 -4.71 -21.99 -0.82
CA ARG A 59 -5.28 -20.73 -1.33
C ARG A 59 -5.15 -19.63 -0.29
N ASP A 60 -5.56 -19.88 0.95
CA ASP A 60 -5.52 -18.87 2.02
C ASP A 60 -4.09 -18.51 2.42
N LEU A 61 -3.18 -19.50 2.44
CA LEU A 61 -1.75 -19.26 2.65
C LEU A 61 -1.15 -18.39 1.53
N THR A 62 -1.47 -18.70 0.27
CA THR A 62 -0.98 -17.96 -0.91
C THR A 62 -1.52 -16.54 -0.91
N MET A 63 -2.82 -16.37 -0.61
CA MET A 63 -3.47 -15.06 -0.55
C MET A 63 -2.81 -14.20 0.54
N TRP A 64 -2.61 -14.74 1.75
CA TRP A 64 -1.91 -14.06 2.84
C TRP A 64 -0.49 -13.64 2.44
N PHE A 65 0.27 -14.56 1.84
CA PHE A 65 1.66 -14.31 1.44
C PHE A 65 1.74 -13.19 0.39
N LEU A 66 0.97 -13.29 -0.70
CA LEU A 66 0.94 -12.26 -1.74
C LEU A 66 0.48 -10.92 -1.18
N ARG A 67 -0.53 -10.91 -0.29
CA ARG A 67 -1.01 -9.71 0.37
C ARG A 67 0.11 -9.03 1.17
N CYS A 68 0.87 -9.80 1.94
CA CYS A 68 2.00 -9.29 2.71
C CYS A 68 3.14 -8.78 1.83
N LEU A 69 3.45 -9.45 0.72
CA LEU A 69 4.47 -8.97 -0.24
C LEU A 69 4.10 -7.62 -0.84
N VAL A 70 2.85 -7.47 -1.30
CA VAL A 70 2.37 -6.19 -1.86
C VAL A 70 2.30 -5.11 -0.78
N GLY A 71 1.86 -5.47 0.43
CA GLY A 71 1.91 -4.56 1.57
C GLY A 71 3.33 -4.10 1.92
N GLY A 72 4.31 -5.00 1.81
CA GLY A 72 5.73 -4.67 2.00
C GLY A 72 6.27 -3.75 0.91
N MET A 73 5.86 -3.97 -0.35
CA MET A 73 6.16 -3.06 -1.45
C MET A 73 5.59 -1.65 -1.19
N TRP A 74 4.34 -1.53 -0.76
CA TRP A 74 3.76 -0.23 -0.39
C TRP A 74 4.49 0.44 0.77
N PHE A 75 4.90 -0.34 1.78
CA PHE A 75 5.67 0.17 2.91
C PHE A 75 7.03 0.71 2.46
N GLN A 76 7.72 0.02 1.54
CA GLN A 76 8.97 0.52 1.00
C GLN A 76 8.74 1.76 0.13
N ASN A 77 7.66 1.78 -0.66
CA ASN A 77 7.35 2.88 -1.57
C ASN A 77 7.09 4.20 -0.83
N MET A 78 6.60 4.18 0.41
CA MET A 78 6.33 5.43 1.13
C MET A 78 7.63 6.19 1.50
N LEU A 79 8.78 5.53 1.58
CA LEU A 79 9.98 6.13 2.17
C LEU A 79 10.61 7.22 1.30
N TRP A 80 10.54 7.12 -0.02
CA TRP A 80 11.12 8.13 -0.92
C TRP A 80 10.31 9.43 -1.00
N LYS A 81 9.15 9.49 -0.31
CA LYS A 81 8.37 10.72 -0.10
C LYS A 81 8.91 11.56 1.06
N LEU A 82 9.81 11.00 1.87
CA LEU A 82 10.45 11.75 2.94
C LEU A 82 11.64 12.58 2.41
N PRO A 83 11.95 13.73 3.05
CA PRO A 83 11.24 14.33 4.19
C PRO A 83 9.92 14.99 3.78
N PHE A 84 8.99 15.09 4.74
CA PHE A 84 7.74 15.81 4.54
C PHE A 84 7.95 17.31 4.39
N LEU A 85 6.94 17.97 3.80
CA LEU A 85 6.87 19.43 3.68
C LEU A 85 8.09 20.00 2.95
N SER A 86 8.59 19.24 1.98
CA SER A 86 9.79 19.55 1.21
C SER A 86 9.52 19.38 -0.27
N THR A 87 10.11 20.23 -1.10
CA THR A 87 10.16 20.08 -2.55
C THR A 87 11.42 19.33 -3.00
N GLU A 88 12.28 18.92 -2.07
CA GLU A 88 13.52 18.17 -2.29
C GLU A 88 13.32 16.66 -2.03
N ASN A 89 12.09 16.17 -2.12
CA ASN A 89 11.79 14.75 -2.04
C ASN A 89 11.48 14.18 -3.42
N GLY A 90 11.48 12.86 -3.54
CA GLY A 90 11.21 12.25 -4.85
C GLY A 90 9.77 12.53 -5.31
N LEU A 91 8.80 12.67 -4.40
CA LEU A 91 7.39 12.89 -4.79
C LEU A 91 7.24 14.16 -5.61
N PHE A 92 7.86 15.25 -5.17
CA PHE A 92 7.80 16.53 -5.88
C PHE A 92 8.35 16.40 -7.30
N TYR A 93 9.48 15.69 -7.45
CA TYR A 93 10.05 15.39 -8.76
C TYR A 93 9.07 14.62 -9.65
N TRP A 94 8.52 13.51 -9.15
CA TRP A 94 7.63 12.64 -9.94
C TRP A 94 6.28 13.29 -10.24
N THR A 95 5.72 14.09 -9.33
CA THR A 95 4.54 14.92 -9.60
C THR A 95 4.84 15.96 -10.68
N GLY A 96 6.06 16.52 -10.71
CA GLY A 96 6.51 17.37 -11.81
C GLY A 96 6.59 16.65 -13.16
N GLU A 97 6.95 15.36 -13.16
CA GLU A 97 6.93 14.54 -14.38
C GLU A 97 5.51 14.27 -14.89
N GLU A 98 4.50 14.21 -14.02
CA GLU A 98 3.10 14.09 -14.45
C GLU A 98 2.65 15.31 -15.28
N VAL A 99 3.16 16.51 -14.98
CA VAL A 99 2.89 17.72 -15.79
C VAL A 99 3.43 17.59 -17.22
N LYS A 100 4.49 16.81 -17.43
CA LYS A 100 5.10 16.66 -18.76
C LYS A 100 4.54 15.47 -19.53
N ASN A 101 4.15 14.42 -18.81
CA ASN A 101 3.94 13.09 -19.37
C ASN A 101 2.52 12.54 -19.18
N ALA A 102 1.59 13.32 -18.64
CA ALA A 102 0.20 12.88 -18.50
C ALA A 102 -0.43 12.54 -19.86
N ALA A 103 -1.24 11.48 -19.86
CA ALA A 103 -2.00 11.02 -21.02
C ALA A 103 -3.00 12.06 -21.54
N PHE A 104 -3.52 12.91 -20.64
CA PHE A 104 -4.57 13.87 -20.94
C PHE A 104 -4.24 15.26 -20.41
N GLN A 105 -4.64 16.29 -21.16
CA GLN A 105 -4.41 17.69 -20.80
C GLN A 105 -5.09 18.08 -19.48
N TRP A 106 -6.32 17.64 -19.23
CA TRP A 106 -7.02 17.97 -17.98
C TRP A 106 -6.30 17.43 -16.74
N HIS A 107 -5.64 16.27 -16.87
CA HIS A 107 -4.87 15.68 -15.77
C HIS A 107 -3.59 16.50 -15.53
N ARG A 108 -2.91 16.88 -16.62
CA ARG A 108 -1.78 17.82 -16.58
C ARG A 108 -2.15 19.13 -15.89
N ASP A 109 -3.28 19.73 -16.26
CA ASP A 109 -3.74 21.01 -15.71
C ASP A 109 -4.05 20.90 -14.21
N LEU A 110 -4.70 19.80 -13.78
CA LEU A 110 -4.94 19.51 -12.37
C LEU A 110 -3.63 19.45 -11.58
N VAL A 111 -2.64 18.71 -12.09
CA VAL A 111 -1.35 18.58 -11.41
C VAL A 111 -0.62 19.94 -11.38
N GLN A 112 -0.52 20.61 -12.52
CA GLN A 112 0.25 21.84 -12.68
C GLN A 112 -0.34 23.02 -11.89
N HIS A 113 -1.66 23.15 -11.86
CA HIS A 113 -2.32 24.34 -11.29
C HIS A 113 -2.93 24.11 -9.91
N VAL A 114 -3.15 22.86 -9.49
CA VAL A 114 -3.76 22.55 -8.20
C VAL A 114 -2.83 21.77 -7.30
N LEU A 115 -2.25 20.66 -7.76
CA LEU A 115 -1.53 19.75 -6.86
C LEU A 115 -0.08 20.17 -6.58
N LEU A 116 0.67 20.54 -7.61
CA LEU A 116 2.09 20.88 -7.52
C LEU A 116 2.38 22.26 -6.88
N PRO A 117 1.54 23.30 -7.06
CA PRO A 117 1.77 24.59 -6.41
C PRO A 117 1.73 24.50 -4.88
N LEU A 118 2.60 25.28 -4.23
CA LEU A 118 2.58 25.41 -2.77
C LEU A 118 1.41 26.29 -2.32
N PRO A 119 0.71 25.95 -1.22
CA PRO A 119 1.03 24.89 -0.24
C PRO A 119 0.35 23.53 -0.52
N ASN A 120 -0.41 23.39 -1.60
CA ASN A 120 -1.21 22.18 -1.87
C ASN A 120 -0.35 20.92 -1.97
N PHE A 121 0.85 21.05 -2.56
CA PHE A 121 1.78 19.93 -2.65
C PHE A 121 2.17 19.39 -1.26
N TYR A 122 2.34 20.24 -0.25
CA TYR A 122 2.66 19.78 1.11
C TYR A 122 1.54 18.96 1.73
N VAL A 123 0.29 19.28 1.39
CA VAL A 123 -0.86 18.48 1.81
C VAL A 123 -0.88 17.15 1.04
N LEU A 124 -0.66 17.18 -0.28
CA LEU A 124 -0.57 15.99 -1.11
C LEU A 124 0.53 15.04 -0.61
N ASP A 125 1.70 15.57 -0.26
CA ASP A 125 2.87 14.82 0.19
C ASP A 125 2.57 13.98 1.44
N VAL A 126 1.99 14.62 2.47
CA VAL A 126 1.56 13.92 3.68
C VAL A 126 0.44 12.92 3.39
N LEU A 127 -0.55 13.29 2.56
CA LEU A 127 -1.68 12.41 2.23
C LEU A 127 -1.24 11.17 1.45
N VAL A 128 -0.35 11.31 0.48
CA VAL A 128 0.18 10.20 -0.32
C VAL A 128 0.96 9.24 0.58
N PHE A 129 1.84 9.76 1.44
CA PHE A 129 2.56 8.92 2.40
C PHE A 129 1.61 8.16 3.33
N LEU A 130 0.64 8.84 3.94
CA LEU A 130 -0.31 8.21 4.85
C LEU A 130 -1.17 7.17 4.12
N THR A 131 -1.50 7.43 2.86
CA THR A 131 -2.24 6.49 2.01
C THR A 131 -1.43 5.22 1.75
N GLU A 132 -0.16 5.34 1.36
CA GLU A 132 0.70 4.17 1.14
C GLU A 132 1.02 3.42 2.44
N LEU A 133 1.18 4.12 3.57
CA LEU A 133 1.28 3.49 4.88
C LEU A 133 -0.01 2.75 5.25
N ALA A 134 -1.18 3.34 4.99
CA ALA A 134 -2.46 2.69 5.22
C ALA A 134 -2.62 1.44 4.33
N PHE A 135 -2.17 1.50 3.07
CA PHE A 135 -2.13 0.35 2.18
C PHE A 135 -1.25 -0.75 2.75
N ALA A 136 -0.03 -0.42 3.17
CA ALA A 136 0.90 -1.36 3.78
C ALA A 136 0.31 -2.03 5.03
N VAL A 137 -0.20 -1.24 5.98
CA VAL A 137 -0.76 -1.76 7.24
C VAL A 137 -1.98 -2.64 6.97
N SER A 138 -2.93 -2.16 6.15
CA SER A 138 -4.13 -2.92 5.77
C SER A 138 -3.77 -4.24 5.10
N LEU A 139 -2.85 -4.22 4.13
CA LEU A 139 -2.44 -5.39 3.37
C LEU A 139 -1.53 -6.32 4.16
N ILE A 140 -0.76 -5.87 5.15
CA ILE A 140 0.05 -6.78 5.97
C ILE A 140 -0.83 -7.44 7.05
N LEU A 141 -1.70 -6.67 7.71
CA LEU A 141 -2.54 -7.19 8.80
C LEU A 141 -3.83 -7.88 8.31
N GLY A 142 -4.25 -7.59 7.08
CA GLY A 142 -5.45 -8.14 6.47
C GLY A 142 -6.71 -7.48 7.01
N LEU A 143 -6.66 -6.16 7.20
CA LEU A 143 -7.74 -5.36 7.79
C LEU A 143 -8.25 -4.32 6.79
N GLY A 144 -9.54 -4.35 6.45
CA GLY A 144 -10.17 -3.44 5.52
C GLY A 144 -9.66 -3.58 4.08
N VAL A 145 -9.15 -4.76 3.71
CA VAL A 145 -8.44 -4.97 2.44
C VAL A 145 -9.35 -4.72 1.25
N ARG A 146 -10.66 -4.95 1.40
CA ARG A 146 -11.62 -4.71 0.32
C ARG A 146 -11.67 -3.24 -0.09
N VAL A 147 -11.79 -2.35 0.88
CA VAL A 147 -11.86 -0.89 0.68
C VAL A 147 -10.51 -0.39 0.16
N ILE A 148 -9.43 -0.79 0.81
CA ILE A 148 -8.08 -0.38 0.43
C ILE A 148 -7.70 -0.87 -0.97
N GLY A 149 -8.14 -2.06 -1.37
CA GLY A 149 -7.97 -2.55 -2.74
C GLY A 149 -8.62 -1.62 -3.78
N VAL A 150 -9.85 -1.13 -3.53
CA VAL A 150 -10.51 -0.16 -4.42
C VAL A 150 -9.75 1.16 -4.46
N ILE A 151 -9.39 1.70 -3.29
CA ILE A 151 -8.64 2.96 -3.21
C ILE A 151 -7.29 2.81 -3.91
N GLY A 152 -6.62 1.68 -3.74
CA GLY A 152 -5.37 1.34 -4.43
C GLY A 152 -5.52 1.27 -5.95
N VAL A 153 -6.62 0.75 -6.48
CA VAL A 153 -6.90 0.80 -7.93
C VAL A 153 -6.97 2.25 -8.40
N LEU A 154 -7.71 3.12 -7.70
CA LEU A 154 -7.83 4.54 -8.07
C LEU A 154 -6.49 5.26 -7.96
N PHE A 155 -5.74 4.98 -6.90
CA PHE A 155 -4.41 5.53 -6.65
C PHE A 155 -3.41 5.10 -7.72
N VAL A 156 -3.44 3.85 -8.18
CA VAL A 156 -2.55 3.40 -9.25
C VAL A 156 -3.02 3.90 -10.62
N ALA A 157 -4.33 4.02 -10.83
CA ALA A 157 -4.89 4.57 -12.06
C ALA A 157 -4.47 6.05 -12.26
N GLN A 158 -4.41 6.86 -11.20
CA GLN A 158 -3.93 8.23 -11.34
C GLN A 158 -2.46 8.29 -11.79
N LEU A 159 -1.59 7.41 -11.25
CA LEU A 159 -0.19 7.30 -11.67
C LEU A 159 -0.08 6.86 -13.13
N TRP A 160 -0.88 5.86 -13.51
CA TRP A 160 -0.94 5.38 -14.90
C TRP A 160 -1.33 6.49 -15.87
N LEU A 161 -2.32 7.32 -15.52
CA LEU A 161 -2.74 8.46 -16.32
C LEU A 161 -1.73 9.61 -16.29
N GLY A 162 -0.99 9.79 -15.20
CA GLY A 162 -0.01 10.87 -15.00
C GLY A 162 1.31 10.62 -15.70
N LEU A 163 1.73 9.36 -15.80
CA LEU A 163 3.05 8.98 -16.32
C LEU A 163 2.98 8.19 -17.62
N TYR A 164 1.82 8.11 -18.27
CA TYR A 164 1.60 7.28 -19.47
C TYR A 164 2.60 7.51 -20.60
N LEU A 165 3.01 8.76 -20.82
CA LEU A 165 3.96 9.14 -21.89
C LEU A 165 5.42 9.18 -21.42
N HIS A 166 5.70 8.86 -20.14
CA HIS A 166 7.04 8.97 -19.60
C HIS A 166 7.94 7.86 -20.19
N PRO A 167 9.06 8.18 -20.85
CA PRO A 167 9.81 7.22 -21.67
C PRO A 167 10.50 6.11 -20.88
N MET A 168 10.74 6.33 -19.58
CA MET A 168 11.35 5.33 -18.70
C MET A 168 10.34 4.47 -17.95
N GLU A 169 9.03 4.76 -18.09
CA GLU A 169 7.99 4.01 -17.42
C GLU A 169 7.37 2.98 -18.37
N TRP A 170 7.04 1.81 -17.84
CA TRP A 170 6.33 0.78 -18.59
C TRP A 170 4.87 0.72 -18.12
N PRO A 171 3.89 1.16 -18.92
CA PRO A 171 2.51 1.37 -18.44
C PRO A 171 1.84 0.14 -17.80
N TRP A 172 2.26 -1.06 -18.19
CA TRP A 172 1.71 -2.31 -17.66
C TRP A 172 2.07 -2.58 -16.20
N THR A 173 3.12 -1.97 -15.64
CA THR A 173 3.43 -2.08 -14.21
C THR A 173 2.27 -1.59 -13.36
N TYR A 174 1.68 -0.45 -13.72
CA TYR A 174 0.51 0.11 -13.08
C TYR A 174 -0.73 -0.76 -13.30
N VAL A 175 -0.94 -1.27 -14.53
CA VAL A 175 -2.09 -2.14 -14.83
C VAL A 175 -2.04 -3.43 -14.01
N PHE A 176 -0.87 -4.06 -13.87
CA PHE A 176 -0.72 -5.27 -13.06
C PHE A 176 -0.92 -4.99 -11.58
N LEU A 177 -0.38 -3.89 -11.07
CA LEU A 177 -0.58 -3.51 -9.67
C LEU A 177 -2.04 -3.16 -9.38
N ALA A 178 -2.70 -2.38 -10.24
CA ALA A 178 -4.12 -2.07 -10.14
C ALA A 178 -4.96 -3.36 -10.22
N GLY A 179 -4.64 -4.25 -11.16
CA GLY A 179 -5.28 -5.56 -11.28
C GLY A 179 -5.16 -6.37 -9.99
N LEU A 180 -3.97 -6.42 -9.39
CA LEU A 180 -3.73 -7.15 -8.14
C LEU A 180 -4.49 -6.53 -6.95
N MET A 181 -4.49 -5.20 -6.82
CA MET A 181 -5.28 -4.49 -5.82
C MET A 181 -6.79 -4.73 -6.01
N GLY A 182 -7.24 -4.75 -7.27
CA GLY A 182 -8.62 -5.08 -7.65
C GLY A 182 -9.01 -6.52 -7.28
N LEU A 183 -8.13 -7.48 -7.55
CA LEU A 183 -8.34 -8.88 -7.15
C LEU A 183 -8.39 -9.01 -5.62
N PHE A 184 -7.50 -8.33 -4.89
CA PHE A 184 -7.55 -8.30 -3.42
C PHE A 184 -8.87 -7.72 -2.90
N SER A 185 -9.40 -6.71 -3.60
CA SER A 185 -10.70 -6.13 -3.28
C SER A 185 -11.85 -7.11 -3.53
N VAL A 186 -11.97 -7.60 -4.77
CA VAL A 186 -13.08 -8.45 -5.23
C VAL A 186 -13.15 -9.75 -4.43
N PHE A 187 -12.00 -10.38 -4.19
CA PHE A 187 -11.93 -11.64 -3.44
C PHE A 187 -11.89 -11.42 -1.92
N GLY A 188 -11.88 -10.17 -1.43
CA GLY A 188 -11.82 -9.86 0.00
C GLY A 188 -10.62 -10.54 0.66
N ALA A 189 -9.42 -10.28 0.13
CA ALA A 189 -8.18 -10.97 0.48
C ALA A 189 -7.76 -10.86 1.95
N GLY A 190 -8.28 -9.89 2.69
CA GLY A 190 -8.06 -9.78 4.14
C GLY A 190 -8.69 -10.93 4.92
N ARG A 191 -9.68 -11.64 4.34
CA ARG A 191 -10.34 -12.79 4.97
C ARG A 191 -9.45 -14.02 5.06
N SER A 192 -8.42 -14.10 4.21
CA SER A 192 -7.44 -15.17 4.21
C SER A 192 -6.33 -14.87 5.22
N LEU A 193 -6.38 -15.57 6.36
CA LEU A 193 -5.42 -15.50 7.47
C LEU A 193 -5.14 -14.04 7.91
N GLY A 194 -6.18 -13.22 7.94
CA GLY A 194 -6.12 -11.80 8.28
C GLY A 194 -7.27 -11.37 9.19
N LEU A 195 -7.21 -10.12 9.65
CA LEU A 195 -8.18 -9.57 10.60
C LEU A 195 -9.61 -9.47 10.06
N ASP A 196 -9.80 -9.31 8.76
CA ASP A 196 -11.14 -9.29 8.15
C ASP A 196 -11.87 -10.62 8.32
N GLY A 197 -11.14 -11.74 8.35
CA GLY A 197 -11.69 -13.06 8.65
C GLY A 197 -12.21 -13.15 10.08
N ASP A 198 -11.41 -12.69 11.05
CA ASP A 198 -11.80 -12.61 12.46
C ASP A 198 -13.01 -11.71 12.67
N LEU A 199 -13.02 -10.53 12.05
CA LEU A 199 -14.12 -9.57 12.14
C LEU A 199 -15.43 -10.18 11.63
N ARG A 200 -15.43 -10.87 10.50
CA ARG A 200 -16.62 -11.54 9.97
C ARG A 200 -17.12 -12.67 10.86
N ARG A 201 -16.22 -13.42 11.52
CA ARG A 201 -16.63 -14.47 12.45
C ARG A 201 -17.23 -13.91 13.73
N ARG A 202 -16.66 -12.83 14.29
CA ARG A 202 -17.16 -12.18 15.51
C ARG A 202 -18.44 -11.38 15.27
N TYR A 203 -18.55 -10.77 14.09
CA TYR A 203 -19.67 -9.93 13.69
C TYR A 203 -20.23 -10.42 12.34
N PRO A 204 -20.98 -11.54 12.34
CA PRO A 204 -21.55 -12.07 11.11
C PRO A 204 -22.39 -11.00 10.39
N PRO A 205 -22.15 -10.74 9.09
CA PRO A 205 -22.79 -9.64 8.35
C PRO A 205 -24.32 -9.65 8.37
N ASP A 206 -24.92 -10.84 8.42
CA ASP A 206 -26.37 -11.04 8.38
C ASP A 206 -27.02 -10.94 9.76
N MET A 207 -26.20 -11.01 10.82
CA MET A 207 -26.65 -10.94 12.22
C MET A 207 -26.25 -9.64 12.91
N THR A 208 -25.38 -8.84 12.28
CA THR A 208 -24.86 -7.58 12.86
C THR A 208 -25.49 -6.38 12.16
N ASN A 209 -26.16 -5.55 12.96
CA ASN A 209 -26.84 -4.34 12.51
C ASN A 209 -26.07 -3.06 12.89
N GLY A 210 -26.52 -1.92 12.36
CA GLY A 210 -25.91 -0.61 12.62
C GLY A 210 -24.56 -0.40 11.93
N ALA A 211 -23.77 0.55 12.46
CA ALA A 211 -22.51 0.99 11.86
C ALA A 211 -21.46 -0.12 11.76
N ILE A 212 -21.39 -1.01 12.76
CA ILE A 212 -20.44 -2.14 12.77
C ILE A 212 -20.80 -3.12 11.65
N GLY A 213 -22.07 -3.50 11.52
CA GLY A 213 -22.52 -4.39 10.44
C GLY A 213 -22.28 -3.78 9.06
N ALA A 214 -22.52 -2.47 8.90
CA ALA A 214 -22.26 -1.76 7.66
C ALA A 214 -20.76 -1.76 7.31
N PHE A 215 -19.89 -1.49 8.29
CA PHE A 215 -18.45 -1.55 8.12
C PHE A 215 -17.99 -2.95 7.71
N VAL A 216 -18.40 -4.00 8.43
CA VAL A 216 -18.00 -5.38 8.10
C VAL A 216 -18.44 -5.75 6.68
N ARG A 217 -19.68 -5.44 6.27
CA ARG A 217 -20.15 -5.71 4.90
C ARG A 217 -19.35 -5.00 3.80
N LEU A 218 -18.92 -3.78 4.08
CA LEU A 218 -18.19 -2.94 3.12
C LEU A 218 -16.69 -3.27 3.08
N ALA A 219 -16.07 -3.40 4.25
CA ALA A 219 -14.62 -3.43 4.44
C ALA A 219 -14.00 -4.83 4.35
N THR A 220 -14.80 -5.86 4.63
CA THR A 220 -14.39 -7.28 4.62
C THR A 220 -15.14 -8.03 3.54
#